data_AF-A0AB32ZUH2-F1
#
_entry.id   AF-A0AB32ZUH2-F1
#
_cell.length_a   1.000
_cell.length_b   1.000
_cell.length_c   1.000
_cell.angle_alpha   90.00
_cell.angle_beta   90.00
_cell.angle_gamma   90.00
#
_symmetry.space_group_name_H-M   'P 1'
#
loop_
_entity.id
_entity.type
_entity.pdbx_description
1 polymer ?
#
loop_
_entity_poly.entity_id
_entity_poly.type
_entity_poly.pdbx_seq_one_letter_code
_entity_poly.pdbx_strand_id
1 'polypeptide(L)' 'MFMSENVSMEELNSLLEEFFGGDRELIEQWVTTNIPILGGHQPNQLFNSSEGRSRIIQILGEMKYGETA' A
#
# COMPACT_ATOMS: atom_id res chain seq x y z
N MET A 1 -8.85 18.33 -7.18
CA MET A 1 -7.95 17.93 -8.28
C MET A 1 -6.91 17.03 -7.64
N PHE A 2 -6.99 15.71 -7.88
CA PHE A 2 -6.10 14.74 -7.24
C PHE A 2 -4.67 15.07 -7.65
N MET A 3 -3.87 15.51 -6.69
CA MET A 3 -2.48 15.87 -6.93
C MET A 3 -1.78 14.60 -7.40
N SER A 4 -1.24 14.61 -8.63
CA SER A 4 -0.24 13.63 -9.07
C SER A 4 1.09 13.91 -8.37
N GLU A 5 1.06 13.96 -7.05
CA GLU A 5 2.26 14.10 -6.23
C GLU A 5 2.89 12.72 -6.11
N ASN A 6 4.15 12.68 -6.50
CA ASN A 6 5.04 11.54 -6.45
C ASN A 6 5.04 10.96 -5.02
N VAL A 7 4.19 9.98 -4.73
CA VAL A 7 4.06 9.36 -3.39
C VAL A 7 5.43 8.88 -2.95
N SER A 8 6.04 9.52 -1.96
CA SER A 8 7.36 9.15 -1.46
C SER A 8 7.30 7.83 -0.67
N MET A 9 8.45 7.14 -0.56
CA MET A 9 8.54 5.91 0.23
C MET A 9 8.24 6.16 1.71
N GLU A 10 8.60 7.35 2.21
CA GLU A 10 8.36 7.80 3.58
C GLU A 10 6.86 7.97 3.88
N GLU A 11 6.10 8.54 2.94
CA GLU A 11 4.64 8.70 3.05
C GLU A 11 3.96 7.33 3.07
N LEU A 12 4.39 6.42 2.20
CA LEU A 12 3.87 5.06 2.16
C LEU A 12 4.15 4.31 3.47
N ASN A 13 5.37 4.41 4.00
CA ASN A 13 5.72 3.79 5.27
C ASN A 13 4.90 4.34 6.42
N SER A 14 4.71 5.66 6.50
CA SER A 14 3.86 6.30 7.51
C SER A 14 2.42 5.80 7.43
N LEU A 15 1.88 5.64 6.22
CA LEU A 15 0.53 5.10 6.02
C LEU A 15 0.43 3.63 6.43
N LEU A 16 1.43 2.81 6.12
CA LEU A 16 1.49 1.41 6.54
C LEU A 16 1.55 1.32 8.06
N GLU A 17 2.39 2.12 8.71
CA GLU A 17 2.45 2.19 10.17
C GLU A 17 1.13 2.65 10.78
N GLU A 18 0.45 3.64 10.20
CA GLU A 18 -0.88 4.06 10.68
C GLU A 18 -1.92 2.94 10.50
N PHE A 19 -1.97 2.30 9.32
CA PHE A 19 -2.97 1.27 9.00
C PHE A 19 -2.81 0.02 9.86
N PHE A 20 -1.57 -0.44 10.06
CA PHE A 20 -1.25 -1.63 10.85
C PHE A 20 -0.95 -1.31 12.32
N GLY A 21 -1.16 -0.07 12.78
CA GLY A 21 -0.94 0.31 14.19
C GLY A 21 0.51 0.23 14.65
N GLY A 22 1.48 0.28 13.73
CA GLY A 22 2.90 0.15 13.99
C GLY A 22 3.39 -1.30 14.14
N ASP A 23 2.53 -2.30 13.91
CA ASP A 23 2.92 -3.72 13.93
C ASP A 23 3.80 -4.07 12.72
N ARG A 24 5.12 -3.94 12.92
CA ARG A 24 6.12 -4.21 11.88
C ARG A 24 6.04 -5.61 11.31
N GLU A 25 5.76 -6.62 12.14
CA GLU A 25 5.60 -8.00 11.67
C GLU A 25 4.42 -8.12 10.70
N LEU A 26 3.28 -7.50 11.01
CA LEU A 26 2.11 -7.49 10.12
C LEU A 26 2.40 -6.73 8.83
N ILE A 27 3.11 -5.60 8.90
CA ILE A 27 3.54 -4.85 7.72
C ILE A 27 4.43 -5.72 6.84
N GLU A 28 5.48 -6.33 7.41
CA GLU A 28 6.41 -7.20 6.68
C GLU A 28 5.71 -8.39 6.04
N GLN A 29 4.81 -9.05 6.77
CA GLN A 29 4.01 -10.14 6.22
C GLN A 29 3.10 -9.66 5.09
N TRP A 30 2.44 -8.53 5.25
CA TRP A 30 1.53 -8.00 4.24
C TRP A 30 2.28 -7.58 2.96
N VAL A 31 3.40 -6.86 3.08
CA VAL A 31 4.17 -6.40 1.91
C VAL A 31 4.89 -7.52 1.16
N THR A 32 5.04 -8.69 1.79
CA THR A 32 5.58 -9.91 1.17
C THR A 32 4.49 -10.92 0.78
N THR A 33 3.22 -10.64 1.08
CA THR A 33 2.10 -11.49 0.67
C THR A 33 1.68 -11.16 -0.75
N ASN A 34 1.45 -12.18 -1.57
CA ASN A 34 0.93 -12.02 -2.92
C ASN A 34 -0.52 -11.55 -2.85
N ILE A 35 -0.82 -10.36 -3.36
CA ILE A 35 -2.18 -9.81 -3.35
C ILE A 35 -2.85 -10.04 -4.71
N PRO A 36 -4.01 -10.73 -4.78
CA PRO A 36 -4.69 -11.03 -6.03
C PRO A 36 -5.02 -9.78 -6.87
N ILE A 37 -5.41 -8.67 -6.24
CA ILE A 37 -5.75 -7.41 -6.93
C ILE A 37 -4.54 -6.77 -7.65
N LEU A 38 -3.32 -7.15 -7.27
CA LEU A 38 -2.08 -6.76 -7.92
C LEU A 38 -1.67 -7.75 -9.03
N GLY A 39 -2.58 -8.60 -9.48
CA GLY A 39 -2.27 -9.71 -10.38
C GLY A 39 -1.43 -10.80 -9.71
N GLY A 40 -1.52 -10.91 -8.37
CA GLY A 40 -0.73 -11.87 -7.59
C GLY A 40 0.70 -11.43 -7.28
N HIS A 41 1.05 -10.16 -7.50
CA HIS A 41 2.34 -9.60 -7.11
C HIS A 41 2.38 -9.22 -5.63
N GLN A 42 3.60 -9.09 -5.09
CA GLN A 42 3.83 -8.62 -3.73
C GLN A 42 3.88 -7.07 -3.71
N PRO A 43 3.30 -6.42 -2.69
CA PRO A 43 3.31 -4.96 -2.57
C PRO A 43 4.70 -4.34 -2.64
N ASN A 44 5.68 -4.97 -1.98
CA ASN A 44 7.06 -4.49 -1.93
C ASN A 44 7.71 -4.35 -3.33
N GLN A 45 7.29 -5.16 -4.31
CA GLN A 45 7.78 -5.08 -5.69
C GLN A 45 7.34 -3.80 -6.39
N LEU A 46 6.25 -3.18 -5.93
CA LEU A 46 5.65 -1.98 -6.51
C LEU A 46 6.17 -0.69 -5.87
N PHE A 47 6.89 -0.78 -4.74
CA PHE A 47 7.37 0.39 -3.99
C PHE A 47 8.41 1.21 -4.76
N ASN A 48 9.12 0.60 -5.70
CA ASN A 48 10.14 1.26 -6.52
C ASN A 48 9.56 2.24 -7.56
N SER A 49 8.25 2.18 -7.82
CA SER A 49 7.57 3.05 -8.78
C SER A 49 6.54 3.92 -8.08
N SER A 50 6.46 5.19 -8.47
CA SER A 50 5.47 6.15 -7.94
C SER A 50 4.03 5.69 -8.17
N GLU A 51 3.76 5.15 -9.35
CA GLU A 51 2.47 4.55 -9.69
C GLU A 51 2.16 3.34 -8.80
N GLY A 52 3.17 2.50 -8.54
CA GLY A 52 3.04 1.34 -7.66
C GLY A 52 2.71 1.76 -6.23
N ARG A 53 3.44 2.72 -5.68
CA ARG A 53 3.16 3.29 -4.35
C ARG A 53 1.74 3.87 -4.27
N SER A 54 1.32 4.64 -5.26
CA SER A 54 -0.05 5.17 -5.33
C SER A 54 -1.10 4.06 -5.34
N ARG A 55 -0.86 2.98 -6.10
CA ARG A 55 -1.75 1.81 -6.14
C ARG A 55 -1.87 1.12 -4.79
N ILE A 56 -0.77 1.00 -4.06
CA ILE A 56 -0.75 0.43 -2.69
C ILE A 56 -1.57 1.27 -1.73
N ILE A 57 -1.44 2.60 -1.78
CA ILE A 57 -2.26 3.52 -0.98
C ILE A 57 -3.75 3.33 -1.27
N GLN A 58 -4.13 3.19 -2.54
CA GLN A 58 -5.53 2.92 -2.90
C GLN A 58 -6.03 1.62 -2.28
N ILE A 59 -5.26 0.53 -2.37
CA ILE A 59 -5.63 -0.78 -1.81
C ILE A 59 -5.80 -0.70 -0.29
N LEU A 60 -4.90 -0.01 0.41
CA LEU A 60 -5.02 0.21 1.85
C LEU A 60 -6.28 1.02 2.19
N GLY A 61 -6.62 2.03 1.37
CA GLY A 61 -7.88 2.77 1.49
C GLY A 61 -9.11 1.87 1.28
N GLU A 62 -9.12 1.07 0.21
CA GLU A 62 -10.19 0.11 -0.09
C GLU A 62 -10.38 -0.89 1.06
N MET A 63 -9.28 -1.40 1.64
CA MET A 63 -9.29 -2.29 2.81
C MET A 63 -9.79 -1.60 4.08
N LYS A 64 -9.46 -0.31 4.31
CA LYS A 64 -9.85 0.45 5.52
C LYS A 64 -11.34 0.77 5.54
N TYR A 65 -11.89 1.16 4.40
CA TYR A 65 -13.28 1.62 4.30
C TYR A 65 -14.24 0.54 3.83
N GLY A 66 -13.74 -0.64 3.44
CA GLY A 66 -14.57 -1.77 3.05
C GLY A 66 -15.44 -1.49 1.83
N GLU A 67 -15.07 -0.49 1.00
CA GLU A 67 -15.71 -0.22 -0.28
C GLU A 67 -15.31 -1.34 -1.24
N THR A 68 -15.90 -2.51 -1.04
CA THR A 68 -16.05 -3.53 -2.06
C THR A 68 -16.90 -2.91 -3.16
N ALA A 69 -16.28 -2.57 -4.29
CA ALA A 69 -17.01 -2.43 -5.54
C ALA A 69 -17.68 -3.76 -5.92
#